data_AF-A0A2M8DAV6-F1
#
_entry.id   AF-A0A2M8DAV6-F1
#
_cell.length_a   1.000
_cell.length_b   1.000
_cell.length_c   1.000
_cell.angle_alpha   90.00
_cell.angle_beta   90.00
_cell.angle_gamma   90.00
#
_symmetry.space_group_name_H-M   'P 1'
#
loop_
_entity.id
_entity.type
_entity.pdbx_description
1 polymer ?
#
loop_
_entity_poly.entity_id
_entity_poly.type
_entity_poly.pdbx_seq_one_letter_code
_entity_poly.pdbx_strand_id
1 'polypeptide(L)'
;KNKVVITGTEYMPLNNSEEIKVVLQKIVNMTNKIDFPLTKALLTALMIAYLQPFVDGNKRTSRTLANAILIAYDLYPLSYRDVDIIEYIKAMILFYETNNIYHFKRIFINQYNFSVNNYFQ
;
A
#
# COMPACT_ATOMS: atom_id res chain seq x y z
N LYS A 1 13.85 -5.13 21.28
CA LYS A 1 13.26 -4.56 20.04
C LYS A 1 11.75 -4.66 20.17
N ASN A 2 11.00 -3.57 19.94
CA ASN A 2 9.54 -3.57 20.09
C ASN A 2 8.90 -4.30 18.91
N LYS A 3 8.00 -5.25 19.19
CA LYS A 3 7.23 -5.98 18.17
C LYS A 3 6.25 -5.00 17.52
N VAL A 4 6.26 -4.92 16.18
CA VAL A 4 5.25 -4.16 15.43
C VAL A 4 4.00 -5.01 15.33
N VAL A 5 2.85 -4.43 15.66
CA VAL A 5 1.53 -5.08 15.59
C VAL A 5 0.58 -4.16 14.83
N ILE A 6 -0.38 -4.73 14.12
CA ILE A 6 -1.46 -3.99 13.47
C ILE A 6 -2.72 -4.18 14.31
N THR A 7 -3.26 -3.08 14.83
CA THR A 7 -4.49 -3.13 15.63
C THR A 7 -5.67 -3.63 14.79
N GLY A 8 -6.47 -4.54 15.35
CA GLY A 8 -7.69 -5.06 14.72
C GLY A 8 -7.48 -6.28 13.80
N THR A 9 -6.31 -6.93 13.87
CA THR A 9 -5.99 -8.14 13.10
C THR A 9 -5.07 -9.06 13.92
N GLU A 10 -5.16 -10.37 13.68
CA GLU A 10 -4.25 -11.39 14.22
C GLU A 10 -2.95 -11.49 13.41
N TYR A 11 -2.88 -10.82 12.27
CA TYR A 11 -1.69 -10.75 11.43
C TYR A 11 -0.47 -10.21 12.21
N MET A 12 0.62 -10.97 12.16
CA MET A 12 1.90 -10.63 12.78
C MET A 12 2.94 -10.38 11.68
N PRO A 13 3.36 -9.12 11.47
CA PRO A 13 4.44 -8.81 10.54
C PRO A 13 5.77 -9.46 10.96
N LEU A 14 6.70 -9.54 10.02
CA LEU A 14 8.08 -9.92 10.31
C LEU A 14 8.67 -8.99 11.38
N ASN A 15 9.44 -9.54 12.31
CA ASN A 15 10.04 -8.80 13.42
C ASN A 15 11.59 -8.84 13.41
N ASN A 16 12.19 -9.64 12.52
CA ASN A 16 13.63 -9.72 12.34
C ASN A 16 14.10 -8.70 11.31
N SER A 17 15.01 -7.80 11.70
CA SER A 17 15.49 -6.73 10.83
C SER A 17 16.25 -7.22 9.59
N GLU A 18 16.96 -8.34 9.66
CA GLU A 18 17.69 -8.87 8.51
C GLU A 18 16.72 -9.51 7.50
N GLU A 19 15.71 -10.23 7.98
CA GLU A 19 14.64 -10.75 7.12
C GLU A 19 13.84 -9.62 6.47
N ILE A 20 13.50 -8.57 7.23
CA ILE A 20 12.82 -7.38 6.70
C ILE A 20 13.63 -6.75 5.56
N LYS A 21 14.94 -6.57 5.72
CA LYS A 21 15.80 -6.03 4.65
C LYS A 21 15.79 -6.91 3.41
N VAL A 22 15.89 -8.23 3.58
CA VAL A 22 15.84 -9.20 2.46
C VAL A 22 14.50 -9.12 1.73
N VAL A 23 13.38 -9.10 2.47
CA VAL A 23 12.05 -9.01 1.86
C VAL A 23 11.83 -7.65 1.22
N LEU A 24 12.30 -6.56 1.82
CA LEU A 24 12.23 -5.23 1.23
C LEU A 24 12.98 -5.18 -0.11
N GLN A 25 14.18 -5.77 -0.20
CA GLN A 25 14.91 -5.85 -1.46
C GLN A 25 14.16 -6.68 -2.51
N LYS A 26 13.50 -7.78 -2.09
CA LYS A 26 12.63 -8.56 -2.99
C LYS A 26 11.45 -7.74 -3.49
N ILE A 27 10.82 -6.94 -2.63
CA ILE A 27 9.73 -6.03 -3.02
C ILE A 27 10.25 -5.01 -4.05
N VAL A 28 11.38 -4.35 -3.81
CA VAL A 28 11.97 -3.41 -4.77
C VAL A 28 12.24 -4.07 -6.12
N ASN A 29 12.89 -5.24 -6.12
CA ASN A 29 13.21 -5.97 -7.35
C ASN A 29 11.94 -6.40 -8.11
N MET A 30 10.89 -6.81 -7.39
CA MET A 30 9.60 -7.18 -7.98
C MET A 30 8.89 -5.95 -8.56
N THR A 31 8.80 -4.86 -7.79
CA THR A 31 8.17 -3.60 -8.23
C THR A 31 8.83 -3.03 -9.48
N ASN A 32 10.16 -3.09 -9.58
CA ASN A 32 10.90 -2.60 -10.75
C ASN A 32 10.65 -3.41 -12.03
N LYS A 33 10.20 -4.66 -11.91
CA LYS A 33 9.87 -5.53 -13.06
C LYS A 33 8.42 -5.38 -13.54
N ILE A 34 7.58 -4.61 -12.84
CA ILE A 34 6.20 -4.38 -13.27
C ILE A 34 6.18 -3.26 -14.30
N ASP A 35 5.65 -3.55 -15.49
CA ASP A 35 5.57 -2.55 -16.56
C ASP A 35 4.40 -1.58 -16.36
N PHE A 36 3.24 -2.07 -15.88
CA PHE A 36 2.05 -1.25 -15.75
C PHE A 36 2.09 -0.36 -14.48
N PRO A 37 2.12 0.99 -14.59
CA PRO A 37 2.37 1.87 -13.45
C PRO A 37 1.31 1.80 -12.34
N LEU A 38 0.02 1.64 -12.70
CA LEU A 38 -1.05 1.50 -11.70
C LEU A 38 -0.88 0.21 -10.88
N THR A 39 -0.53 -0.91 -11.51
CA THR A 39 -0.22 -2.15 -10.80
C THR A 39 1.02 -1.98 -9.92
N LYS A 40 2.05 -1.28 -10.42
CA LYS A 40 3.27 -0.98 -9.68
C LYS A 40 2.97 -0.20 -8.39
N ALA A 41 2.16 0.85 -8.49
CA ALA A 41 1.74 1.67 -7.36
C ALA A 41 0.84 0.90 -6.38
N LEU A 42 -0.14 0.15 -6.88
CA LEU A 42 -1.04 -0.68 -6.06
C LEU A 42 -0.27 -1.71 -5.23
N LEU A 43 0.60 -2.49 -5.87
CA LEU A 43 1.39 -3.51 -5.18
C LEU A 43 2.38 -2.88 -4.20
N THR A 44 2.97 -1.73 -4.53
CA THR A 44 3.85 -1.02 -3.59
C THR A 44 3.11 -0.55 -2.35
N ALA A 45 1.90 0.00 -2.50
CA ALA A 45 1.06 0.42 -1.36
C ALA A 45 0.75 -0.74 -0.41
N LEU A 46 0.44 -1.92 -0.98
CA LEU A 46 0.09 -3.12 -0.22
C LEU A 46 1.31 -3.79 0.41
N MET A 47 2.38 -4.03 -0.36
CA MET A 47 3.54 -4.82 0.10
C MET A 47 4.33 -4.10 1.19
N ILE A 48 4.49 -2.78 1.11
CA ILE A 48 5.15 -2.01 2.18
C ILE A 48 4.26 -1.96 3.43
N ALA A 49 2.94 -1.81 3.25
CA ALA A 49 2.00 -1.89 4.37
C ALA A 49 1.93 -3.29 4.98
N TYR A 50 2.16 -4.36 4.23
CA TYR A 50 2.22 -5.72 4.75
C TYR A 50 3.51 -5.95 5.54
N LEU A 51 4.66 -5.64 4.95
CA LEU A 51 5.98 -5.90 5.54
C LEU A 51 6.22 -5.16 6.87
N GLN A 52 5.65 -3.96 7.03
CA GLN A 52 5.88 -3.08 8.19
C GLN A 52 7.39 -2.86 8.51
N PRO A 53 8.20 -2.35 7.56
CA PRO A 53 9.66 -2.24 7.75
C PRO A 53 10.11 -1.24 8.82
N PHE A 54 9.24 -0.33 9.25
CA PHE A 54 9.52 0.71 10.23
C PHE A 54 8.74 0.48 11.54
N VAL A 55 9.20 1.12 12.62
CA VAL A 55 8.53 1.07 13.93
C VAL A 55 7.14 1.73 13.88
N ASP A 56 7.02 2.83 13.12
CA ASP A 56 5.76 3.54 12.83
C ASP A 56 5.82 4.13 11.42
N GLY A 57 4.68 4.56 10.89
CA GLY A 57 4.59 5.30 9.63
C GLY A 57 4.41 4.42 8.40
N ASN A 58 4.49 3.09 8.52
CA ASN A 58 4.44 2.15 7.40
C ASN A 58 3.31 2.41 6.40
N LYS A 59 2.09 2.66 6.89
CA LYS A 59 0.91 2.90 6.04
C LYS A 59 0.94 4.27 5.36
N ARG A 60 1.57 5.28 6.00
CA ARG A 60 1.78 6.61 5.40
C ARG A 60 2.86 6.50 4.32
N THR A 61 3.99 5.89 4.65
CA THR A 61 5.10 5.66 3.71
C THR A 61 4.66 4.86 2.49
N SER A 62 3.85 3.81 2.67
CA SER A 62 3.39 2.99 1.54
C SER A 62 2.52 3.78 0.56
N ARG A 63 1.57 4.59 1.05
CA ARG A 63 0.73 5.46 0.20
C ARG A 63 1.54 6.57 -0.46
N THR A 64 2.47 7.18 0.27
CA THR A 64 3.36 8.21 -0.30
C THR A 64 4.21 7.63 -1.43
N LEU A 65 4.78 6.44 -1.24
CA LEU A 65 5.58 5.79 -2.27
C LEU A 65 4.75 5.38 -3.48
N ALA A 66 3.53 4.89 -3.27
CA ALA A 66 2.60 4.60 -4.36
C ALA A 66 2.28 5.86 -5.18
N ASN A 67 2.01 6.99 -4.53
CA ASN A 67 1.78 8.27 -5.21
C ASN A 67 3.05 8.78 -5.92
N ALA A 68 4.23 8.58 -5.34
CA ALA A 68 5.49 8.91 -6.01
C ALA A 68 5.68 8.12 -7.31
N ILE A 69 5.32 6.83 -7.31
CA ILE A 69 5.31 6.01 -8.54
C ILE A 69 4.30 6.58 -9.56
N LEU A 70 3.08 6.91 -9.15
CA LEU A 70 2.10 7.48 -10.08
C LEU A 70 2.61 8.76 -10.73
N ILE A 71 3.13 9.70 -9.93
CA ILE A 71 3.67 10.97 -10.40
C ILE A 71 4.87 10.76 -11.33
N ALA A 72 5.76 9.81 -11.02
CA ALA A 72 6.93 9.53 -11.86
C ALA A 72 6.58 8.95 -13.25
N TYR A 73 5.33 8.52 -13.44
CA TYR A 73 4.79 8.04 -14.71
C TYR A 73 3.68 8.96 -15.25
N ASP A 74 3.67 10.23 -14.83
CA ASP A 74 2.71 11.26 -15.26
C ASP A 74 1.23 10.89 -15.01
N LEU A 75 0.98 10.11 -13.96
CA LEU A 75 -0.38 9.75 -13.52
C LEU A 75 -0.80 10.54 -12.29
N TYR A 76 -2.11 10.75 -12.15
CA TYR A 76 -2.67 11.49 -11.03
C TYR A 76 -2.42 10.77 -9.68
N PRO A 77 -1.95 11.49 -8.64
CA PRO A 77 -1.79 10.90 -7.32
C PRO A 77 -3.15 10.68 -6.65
N LEU A 78 -3.24 9.64 -5.83
CA LEU A 78 -4.47 9.29 -5.13
C LEU A 78 -4.70 10.23 -3.94
N SER A 79 -5.93 10.71 -3.82
CA SER A 79 -6.53 11.17 -2.57
C SER A 79 -7.24 9.98 -1.92
N TYR A 80 -7.25 9.90 -0.60
CA TYR A 80 -8.13 8.97 0.15
C TYR A 80 -9.15 9.73 0.99
N ARG A 81 -9.32 11.04 0.74
CA ARG A 81 -10.21 11.91 1.53
C ARG A 81 -11.67 11.51 1.44
N ASP A 82 -12.08 10.99 0.28
CA ASP A 82 -13.46 10.63 -0.01
C ASP A 82 -13.75 9.14 0.21
N VAL A 83 -12.81 8.42 0.83
CA VAL A 83 -12.99 7.01 1.21
C VAL A 83 -13.49 6.93 2.64
N ASP A 84 -14.54 6.14 2.86
CA ASP A 84 -14.94 5.79 4.22
C ASP A 84 -13.78 5.06 4.93
N ILE A 85 -13.32 5.65 6.02
CA ILE A 85 -12.22 5.13 6.82
C ILE A 85 -12.50 3.69 7.30
N ILE A 86 -13.76 3.35 7.58
CA ILE A 86 -14.16 2.01 8.03
C ILE A 86 -13.98 1.01 6.89
N GLU A 87 -14.39 1.36 5.66
CA GLU A 87 -14.18 0.50 4.49
C GLU A 87 -12.70 0.30 4.19
N TYR A 88 -11.90 1.36 4.26
CA TYR A 88 -10.45 1.27 4.09
C TYR A 88 -9.82 0.34 5.12
N ILE A 89 -10.16 0.49 6.40
CA ILE A 89 -9.63 -0.35 7.48
C ILE A 89 -10.04 -1.81 7.27
N LYS A 90 -11.30 -2.09 6.94
CA LYS A 90 -11.78 -3.46 6.64
C LYS A 90 -11.05 -4.09 5.47
N ALA A 91 -10.84 -3.34 4.38
CA ALA A 91 -10.11 -3.81 3.22
C ALA A 91 -8.65 -4.15 3.55
N MET A 92 -8.00 -3.33 4.38
CA MET A 92 -6.63 -3.59 4.84
C MET A 92 -6.55 -4.80 5.78
N ILE A 93 -7.47 -4.94 6.75
CA ILE A 93 -7.52 -6.10 7.65
C ILE A 93 -7.71 -7.38 6.84
N LEU A 94 -8.66 -7.41 5.92
CA LEU A 94 -8.88 -8.58 5.07
C LEU A 94 -7.62 -8.93 4.26
N PHE A 95 -6.93 -7.93 3.72
CA PHE A 95 -5.67 -8.16 3.03
C PHE A 95 -4.60 -8.72 3.96
N TYR A 96 -4.44 -8.20 5.18
CA TYR A 96 -3.44 -8.70 6.13
C TYR A 96 -3.70 -10.15 6.56
N GLU A 97 -4.96 -10.50 6.78
CA GLU A 97 -5.39 -11.84 7.22
C GLU A 97 -5.33 -12.89 6.10
N THR A 98 -5.73 -12.50 4.88
CA THR A 98 -6.02 -13.47 3.81
C THR A 98 -5.19 -13.31 2.54
N ASN A 99 -4.36 -12.25 2.47
CA ASN A 99 -3.68 -11.79 1.25
C ASN A 99 -4.63 -11.50 0.08
N ASN A 100 -5.94 -11.38 0.31
CA ASN A 100 -6.90 -11.03 -0.71
C ASN A 100 -6.86 -9.52 -1.00
N ILE A 101 -6.36 -9.16 -2.18
CA ILE A 101 -6.21 -7.75 -2.59
C ILE A 101 -7.49 -7.13 -3.17
N TYR A 102 -8.55 -7.90 -3.38
CA TYR A 102 -9.73 -7.50 -4.16
C TYR A 102 -10.35 -6.20 -3.65
N HIS A 103 -10.63 -6.12 -2.35
CA HIS A 103 -11.30 -4.95 -1.75
C HIS A 103 -10.43 -3.71 -1.79
N PHE A 104 -9.15 -3.82 -1.46
CA PHE A 104 -8.22 -2.70 -1.54
C PHE A 104 -8.02 -2.23 -2.99
N LYS A 105 -7.90 -3.16 -3.94
CA LYS A 105 -7.80 -2.84 -5.37
C LYS A 105 -9.01 -2.03 -5.85
N ARG A 106 -10.23 -2.38 -5.41
CA ARG A 106 -11.43 -1.59 -5.74
C ARG A 106 -11.35 -0.16 -5.20
N ILE A 107 -10.96 0.01 -3.94
CA ILE A 107 -10.74 1.34 -3.35
C ILE A 107 -9.70 2.12 -4.15
N PHE A 108 -8.56 1.49 -4.47
CA PHE A 108 -7.48 2.11 -5.24
C PHE A 108 -7.96 2.61 -6.60
N ILE A 109 -8.67 1.77 -7.38
CA ILE A 109 -9.19 2.14 -8.70
C ILE A 109 -10.22 3.27 -8.58
N ASN A 110 -11.14 3.19 -7.61
CA ASN A 110 -12.14 4.22 -7.38
C ASN A 110 -11.49 5.57 -7.05
N GLN A 111 -10.45 5.57 -6.21
CA GLN A 111 -9.72 6.80 -5.89
C GLN A 111 -8.91 7.33 -7.08
N TYR A 112 -8.37 6.46 -7.92
CA TYR A 112 -7.70 6.90 -9.14
C TYR A 112 -8.67 7.59 -10.09
N ASN A 113 -9.83 6.98 -10.34
CA ASN A 113 -10.89 7.56 -11.15
C ASN A 113 -11.40 8.88 -10.55
N PHE A 114 -11.52 8.95 -9.22
CA PHE A 114 -11.86 10.20 -8.54
C PHE A 114 -10.81 11.29 -8.82
N SER A 115 -9.52 11.02 -8.66
CA SER A 115 -8.46 11.99 -8.95
C SER A 115 -8.48 12.46 -10.41
N VAL A 116 -8.64 11.54 -11.37
CA VAL A 116 -8.77 11.85 -12.81
C VAL A 116 -9.92 12.82 -13.05
N ASN A 117 -11.05 12.61 -12.36
CA ASN A 117 -12.25 13.40 -12.57
C ASN A 117 -12.26 14.74 -11.83
N ASN A 118 -11.43 14.97 -10.80
CA ASN A 118 -11.59 16.13 -9.91
C ASN A 118 -10.40 17.09 -9.82
N TYR A 119 -9.19 16.69 -10.22
CA TYR A 119 -7.99 17.51 -9.93
C TYR A 119 -7.81 18.72 -10.85
N PHE A 120 -8.34 18.67 -12.08
CA PHE A 120 -8.13 19.71 -13.09
C PHE A 120 -9.42 20.02 -13.88
N GLN A 121 -10.56 19.96 -13.19
CA GLN A 121 -11.79 20.57 -13.67
C GLN A 121 -11.76 22.08 -13.48
#